data_AF-A0A9E3EWK9-F1
#
_entry.id   AF-A0A9E3EWK9-F1
#
_cell.length_a   1.000
_cell.length_b   1.000
_cell.length_c   1.000
_cell.angle_alpha   90.00
_cell.angle_beta   90.00
_cell.angle_gamma   90.00
#
_symmetry.space_group_name_H-M   'P 1'
#
loop_
_entity.id
_entity.type
_entity.pdbx_description
1 polymer ?
#
loop_
_entity_poly.entity_id
_entity_poly.type
_entity_poly.pdbx_seq_one_letter_code
_entity_poly.pdbx_strand_id
1 'polypeptide(L)' 'MPEFPPVETVSDFKTLDDGDVLEGYLDGFHGAGAPDSTRSRGYWHGWHNGMIESRRMPATPAYRRLAEAFRRLA' A
#
# COMPACT_ATOMS: atom_id res chain seq x y z
N MET A 1 5.35 -14.15 -0.81
CA MET A 1 6.32 -13.08 -0.55
C MET A 1 5.79 -11.80 -1.16
N PRO A 2 5.99 -10.61 -0.58
CA PRO A 2 5.67 -9.38 -1.29
C PRO A 2 6.60 -9.26 -2.48
N GLU A 3 6.04 -8.91 -3.64
CA GLU A 3 6.78 -8.81 -4.89
C GLU A 3 7.70 -7.59 -4.94
N PHE A 4 7.35 -6.53 -4.22
CA PHE A 4 8.13 -5.30 -4.12
C PHE A 4 8.56 -5.04 -2.66
N PRO A 5 9.70 -4.36 -2.45
CA PRO A 5 10.05 -3.83 -1.13
C PRO A 5 8.95 -2.91 -0.60
N PRO A 6 8.63 -2.96 0.71
CA PRO A 6 7.67 -2.07 1.33
C PRO A 6 8.03 -0.59 1.12
N VAL A 7 7.02 0.25 0.94
CA VAL A 7 7.17 1.71 0.85
C VAL A 7 7.13 2.28 2.26
N GLU A 8 8.19 2.98 2.66
CA GLU A 8 8.36 3.41 4.06
C GLU A 8 8.57 4.91 4.25
N THR A 9 8.77 5.66 3.16
CA THR A 9 9.04 7.11 3.20
C THR A 9 8.07 7.87 2.30
N VAL A 10 7.78 9.12 2.63
CA VAL A 10 6.89 9.97 1.81
C VAL A 10 7.49 10.25 0.44
N SER A 11 8.81 10.44 0.35
CA SER A 11 9.50 10.64 -0.93
C SER A 11 9.36 9.43 -1.86
N ASP A 12 9.46 8.22 -1.30
CA ASP A 12 9.31 6.98 -2.05
C ASP A 12 7.84 6.77 -2.47
N PHE A 13 6.89 7.03 -1.57
CA PHE A 13 5.47 7.00 -1.90
C PHE A 13 5.11 7.93 -3.06
N LYS A 14 5.70 9.14 -3.10
CA LYS A 14 5.47 10.12 -4.19
C LYS A 14 6.01 9.69 -5.56
N THR A 15 6.76 8.59 -5.64
CA THR A 15 7.19 8.02 -6.93
C THR A 15 6.19 7.04 -7.52
N LEU A 16 5.17 6.65 -6.75
CA LEU A 16 4.13 5.73 -7.19
C LEU A 16 3.11 6.46 -8.07
N ASP A 17 2.48 5.71 -8.97
CA ASP A 17 1.32 6.20 -9.71
C ASP A 17 0.08 6.21 -8.79
N ASP A 18 -0.54 7.37 -8.63
CA ASP A 18 -1.70 7.55 -7.74
C ASP A 18 -2.92 6.74 -8.20
N GLY A 19 -3.09 6.54 -9.51
CA GLY A 19 -4.18 5.74 -10.08
C GLY A 19 -4.04 4.27 -9.71
N ASP A 20 -2.84 3.73 -9.88
CA ASP A 20 -2.53 2.35 -9.48
C ASP A 20 -2.68 2.15 -7.97
N VAL A 21 -2.23 3.10 -7.15
CA VAL A 21 -2.39 3.05 -5.69
C VAL A 21 -3.89 3.03 -5.32
N LEU A 22 -4.71 3.86 -5.96
CA LEU A 22 -6.14 3.89 -5.70
C LEU A 22 -6.84 2.60 -6.15
N GLU A 23 -6.55 2.10 -7.35
CA GLU A 23 -7.09 0.83 -7.85
C GLU A 23 -6.76 -0.31 -6.87
N GLY A 24 -5.48 -0.46 -6.52
CA GLY A 24 -5.04 -1.46 -5.57
C GLY A 24 -5.72 -1.32 -4.21
N TYR A 25 -5.83 -0.08 -3.70
CA TYR A 25 -6.49 0.19 -2.42
C TYR A 25 -7.93 -0.31 -2.40
N LEU A 26 -8.72 0.02 -3.42
CA LEU A 26 -10.11 -0.39 -3.51
C LEU A 26 -10.23 -1.91 -3.54
N ASP A 27 -9.40 -2.59 -4.32
CA ASP A 27 -9.40 -4.05 -4.40
C ASP A 27 -9.02 -4.71 -3.06
N GLY A 28 -7.96 -4.22 -2.42
CA GLY A 28 -7.55 -4.69 -1.10
C GLY A 28 -8.60 -4.42 -0.02
N PHE A 29 -9.26 -3.26 -0.06
CA PHE A 29 -10.31 -2.90 0.89
C PHE A 29 -11.53 -3.83 0.79
N HIS A 30 -11.90 -4.25 -0.42
CA HIS A 30 -12.97 -5.22 -0.65
C HIS A 30 -12.54 -6.67 -0.39
N GLY A 31 -11.24 -6.95 -0.32
CA GLY A 31 -10.70 -8.29 -0.08
C GLY A 31 -10.55 -9.11 -1.35
N ALA A 32 -10.23 -8.47 -2.46
CA ALA A 32 -9.78 -9.16 -3.67
C ALA A 32 -8.57 -10.05 -3.35
N GLY A 33 -8.35 -11.06 -4.20
CA GLY A 33 -7.17 -11.93 -4.10
C GLY A 33 -5.86 -11.15 -4.14
N ALA A 34 -4.78 -11.80 -3.73
CA ALA A 34 -3.46 -11.20 -3.81
C ALA A 34 -3.15 -10.79 -5.27
N PRO A 35 -2.55 -9.61 -5.50
CA PRO A 35 -2.11 -9.20 -6.82
C PRO A 35 -1.13 -10.21 -7.42
N ASP A 36 -1.05 -10.25 -8.75
CA ASP A 36 -0.05 -11.05 -9.47
C ASP A 36 1.14 -10.20 -9.92
N SER A 37 2.09 -10.83 -10.61
CA SER A 37 3.32 -10.21 -11.08
C SER A 37 3.16 -9.24 -12.26
N THR A 38 1.95 -9.05 -12.76
CA THR A 38 1.66 -8.05 -13.77
C THR A 38 1.28 -6.70 -13.16
N ARG A 39 0.99 -6.67 -11.85
CA ARG A 39 0.57 -5.45 -11.15
C ARG A 39 1.76 -4.61 -10.74
N SER A 40 1.59 -3.29 -10.84
CA SER A 40 2.64 -2.33 -10.52
C SER A 40 2.95 -2.28 -9.02
N ARG A 41 4.08 -1.64 -8.68
CA ARG A 41 4.44 -1.37 -7.28
C ARG A 41 3.39 -0.49 -6.57
N GLY A 42 2.79 0.47 -7.28
CA GLY A 42 1.73 1.33 -6.75
C GLY A 42 0.50 0.53 -6.37
N TYR A 43 0.07 -0.37 -7.26
CA TYR A 43 -1.04 -1.27 -7.02
C TYR A 43 -0.81 -2.17 -5.80
N TRP A 44 0.35 -2.82 -5.71
CA TRP A 44 0.71 -3.65 -4.56
C TRP A 44 0.70 -2.87 -3.24
N HIS A 45 1.19 -1.62 -3.26
CA HIS A 45 1.14 -0.74 -2.10
C HIS A 45 -0.29 -0.42 -1.68
N GLY A 46 -1.13 0.01 -2.63
CA GLY A 46 -2.55 0.28 -2.41
C GLY A 46 -3.27 -0.92 -1.82
N TRP A 47 -3.14 -2.09 -2.45
CA TRP A 47 -3.77 -3.34 -2.01
C TRP A 47 -3.41 -3.70 -0.57
N HIS A 48 -2.12 -3.58 -0.21
CA HIS A 48 -1.70 -3.81 1.18
C HIS A 48 -2.35 -2.85 2.16
N ASN A 49 -2.43 -1.56 1.84
CA ASN A 49 -3.10 -0.58 2.70
C ASN A 49 -4.60 -0.90 2.84
N GLY A 50 -5.28 -1.21 1.74
CA GLY A 50 -6.69 -1.59 1.74
C GLY A 50 -6.96 -2.84 2.59
N MET A 51 -6.11 -3.87 2.49
CA MET A 51 -6.22 -5.07 3.32
C MET A 51 -6.00 -4.79 4.81
N ILE A 52 -5.05 -3.91 5.15
CA ILE A 52 -4.77 -3.52 6.53
C ILE A 52 -5.93 -2.70 7.13
N GLU A 53 -6.36 -1.66 6.42
CA GLU A 53 -7.40 -0.73 6.90
C GLU A 53 -8.77 -1.39 7.00
N SER A 54 -9.04 -2.35 6.12
CA SER A 54 -10.25 -3.18 6.16
C SER A 54 -10.15 -4.36 7.14
N ARG A 55 -9.07 -4.42 7.94
CA ARG A 55 -8.79 -5.43 8.99
C ARG A 55 -8.67 -6.87 8.50
N ARG A 56 -8.41 -7.07 7.20
CA ARG A 56 -8.12 -8.39 6.60
C ARG A 56 -6.66 -8.79 6.79
N MET A 57 -5.79 -7.82 7.05
CA MET A 57 -4.38 -8.05 7.38
C MET A 57 -3.94 -7.21 8.58
N PRO A 58 -2.98 -7.68 9.38
CA PRO A 58 -2.40 -6.89 10.45
C PRO A 58 -1.53 -5.76 9.88
N ALA A 59 -1.55 -4.60 10.54
CA ALA A 59 -0.67 -3.50 10.19
C ALA A 59 0.82 -3.87 10.34
N THR A 60 1.60 -3.60 9.30
CA THR A 60 3.06 -3.86 9.28
C THR A 60 3.85 -2.69 9.88
N PRO A 61 5.12 -2.91 10.28
CA PRO A 61 6.00 -1.81 10.69
C PRO A 61 6.19 -0.74 9.59
N ALA A 62 6.30 -1.15 8.32
CA ALA A 62 6.42 -0.25 7.17
C ALA A 62 5.18 0.65 7.03
N TYR A 63 3.97 0.08 7.11
CA TYR A 63 2.71 0.83 7.11
C TYR A 63 2.69 1.90 8.21
N ARG A 64 3.06 1.53 9.44
CA ARG A 64 3.08 2.46 10.59
C ARG A 64 4.13 3.56 10.41
N ARG A 65 5.30 3.24 9.88
CA ARG A 65 6.37 4.22 9.61
C ARG A 65 5.93 5.25 8.57
N LEU A 66 5.34 4.80 7.46
CA LEU A 66 4.87 5.70 6.42
C LEU A 66 3.71 6.59 6.91
N ALA A 67 2.74 6.01 7.62
CA ALA A 67 1.63 6.76 8.21
C ALA A 67 2.13 7.84 9.19
N GLU A 68 3.09 7.51 10.05
CA GLU A 68 3.74 8.48 10.93
C GLU A 68 4.49 9.58 10.16
N ALA A 69 5.17 9.22 9.07
CA ALA A 69 5.86 10.19 8.23
C ALA A 69 4.90 11.21 7.60
N PHE A 70 3.71 10.78 7.15
CA PHE A 70 2.67 11.69 6.66
C PHE A 70 2.09 12.57 7.77
N ARG A 71 1.87 12.04 8.98
CA ARG A 71 1.37 12.84 10.12
C ARG A 71 2.27 14.02 10.50
N ARG A 72 3.58 13.90 10.26
CA ARG A 72 4.56 14.98 10.55
C ARG A 72 4.60 16.08 9.50
N LEU A 73 3.90 15.90 8.38
CA LEU A 73 3.78 16.90 7.32
C LEU A 73 2.47 17.72 7.42
N ALA A 74 1.57 17.33 8.31
CA ALA A 74 0.25 17.92 8.50
C ALA A 74 0.22 18.99 9.60
#